data_AF-Q7M8J7-F1
#
_entry.id   AF-Q7M8J7-F1
#
_cell.length_a   1.000
_cell.length_b   1.000
_cell.length_c   1.000
_cell.angle_alpha   90.00
_cell.angle_beta   90.00
_cell.angle_gamma   90.00
#
_symmetry.space_group_name_H-M   'P 1'
#
loop_
_entity.id
_entity.type
_entity.pdbx_description
1 polymer ?
#
loop_
_entity_poly.entity_id
_entity_poly.type
_entity_poly.pdbx_seq_one_letter_code
_entity_poly.pdbx_strand_id
1 'polypeptide(L)'
;MNLSLLRRFSEQLASHQTLVNLKRTGDNLFKLECDNALYYIDLTRGRSTAFIAPPLFGMKQYQAPFDLSLQRYAARANILWARVEGGNRILQIGLENRGSYKSLRSILQLEFTGRNTNAILLDEAGVVIDALRHIGNERSFREVKIGQKLDSLPEPSKPLAERALPEGLGIQELLEMEYQKRLERELLERQKGAILSIEKKRERLLLSLSQITNEEELAQEAKRLRGQGALLLANLYKLSSFSSCVKLESQEGEVSLEMPPLARSFSEAAQIFFESSKKLEQKAKNLHIEREMLEDKILFYNRQIALIKAAKSVEDVMILAPKKQRAFKSEEKKEEFESFFIEGVKVSFGKNERENVKLLQSAKAEDTWLHVRDIPSSHMILRGGKGKIHANILQKAAEILVGFLDVSGGNYWVDFTKRKFVKITEGAQVVYAKHETITVKKE
;
A
#
# COMPACT_ATOMS: atom_id res chain seq x y z
N MET A 1 20.96 0.77 17.03
CA MET A 1 20.82 1.78 18.09
C MET A 1 22.11 2.61 18.13
N ASN A 2 22.03 3.90 18.50
CA ASN A 2 23.23 4.69 18.80
C ASN A 2 23.92 4.12 20.06
N LEU A 3 25.26 4.05 20.08
CA LEU A 3 26.01 3.48 21.21
C LEU A 3 25.81 4.30 22.49
N SER A 4 25.83 5.63 22.42
CA SER A 4 25.62 6.50 23.59
C SER A 4 24.21 6.36 24.17
N LEU A 5 23.20 6.19 23.30
CA LEU A 5 21.82 5.89 23.74
C LEU A 5 21.75 4.51 24.41
N LEU A 6 22.45 3.51 23.85
CA LEU A 6 22.48 2.16 24.41
C LEU A 6 23.13 2.13 25.80
N ARG A 7 24.18 2.92 26.03
CA ARG A 7 24.81 3.06 27.36
C ARG A 7 23.82 3.63 28.38
N ARG A 8 23.18 4.76 28.08
CA ARG A 8 22.14 5.32 28.97
C ARG A 8 20.96 4.38 29.18
N PHE A 9 20.56 3.63 28.15
CA PHE A 9 19.53 2.60 28.29
C PHE A 9 19.98 1.45 29.21
N SER A 10 21.25 1.04 29.15
CA SER A 10 21.78 0.03 30.06
C SER A 10 21.79 0.49 31.52
N GLU A 11 22.14 1.76 31.78
CA GLU A 11 22.07 2.37 33.11
C GLU A 11 20.62 2.41 33.61
N GLN A 12 19.67 2.79 32.74
CA GLN A 12 18.25 2.77 33.06
C GLN A 12 17.79 1.35 33.43
N LEU A 13 18.18 0.32 32.66
CA LEU A 13 17.85 -1.07 32.97
C LEU A 13 18.47 -1.56 34.27
N ALA A 14 19.70 -1.13 34.59
CA ALA A 14 20.36 -1.47 35.84
C ALA A 14 19.71 -0.82 37.07
N SER A 15 18.92 0.25 36.89
CA SER A 15 18.17 0.88 37.99
C SER A 15 16.88 0.14 38.36
N HIS A 16 16.42 -0.77 37.50
CA HIS A 16 15.26 -1.63 37.77
C HIS A 16 15.64 -2.83 38.64
N GLN A 17 14.71 -3.27 39.51
CA GLN A 17 14.93 -4.43 40.37
C GLN A 17 14.51 -5.72 39.68
N THR A 18 13.38 -5.69 38.98
CA THR A 18 12.76 -6.89 38.42
C THR A 18 12.48 -6.73 36.94
N LEU A 19 12.81 -7.78 36.19
CA LEU A 19 12.30 -8.03 34.85
C LEU A 19 11.02 -8.85 34.99
N VAL A 20 9.88 -8.18 35.01
CA VAL A 20 8.56 -8.79 35.22
C VAL A 20 8.24 -9.73 34.06
N ASN A 21 8.52 -9.30 32.83
CA ASN A 21 8.14 -10.05 31.64
C ASN A 21 9.01 -9.67 30.44
N LEU A 22 9.40 -10.67 29.65
CA LEU A 22 10.07 -10.50 28.37
C LEU A 22 9.42 -11.43 27.34
N LYS A 23 8.80 -10.85 26.32
CA LYS A 23 8.06 -11.60 25.29
C LYS A 23 8.35 -11.08 23.89
N ARG A 24 8.50 -12.00 22.94
CA ARG A 24 8.48 -11.66 21.52
C ARG A 24 7.05 -11.34 21.08
N THR A 25 6.87 -10.24 20.38
CA THR A 25 5.56 -9.68 19.97
C THR A 25 5.47 -9.35 18.48
N GLY A 26 6.62 -9.35 17.80
CA GLY A 26 6.76 -9.40 16.35
C GLY A 26 8.00 -10.20 15.98
N ASP A 27 8.26 -10.44 14.69
CA ASP A 27 9.33 -11.37 14.26
C ASP A 27 10.70 -11.03 14.85
N ASN A 28 10.97 -9.75 15.09
CA ASN A 28 12.20 -9.28 15.75
C ASN A 28 11.92 -8.26 16.88
N LEU A 29 10.67 -8.15 17.31
CA LEU A 29 10.24 -7.15 18.30
C LEU A 29 9.98 -7.84 19.64
N PHE A 30 10.61 -7.34 20.69
CA PHE A 30 10.47 -7.83 22.05
C PHE A 30 9.85 -6.75 22.93
N LYS A 31 8.92 -7.19 23.77
CA LYS A 31 8.29 -6.41 24.83
C LYS A 31 9.01 -6.76 26.14
N LEU A 32 9.53 -5.74 26.83
CA LEU A 32 10.29 -5.86 28.06
C LEU A 32 9.58 -5.02 29.15
N GLU A 33 9.04 -5.67 30.16
CA GLU A 33 8.38 -5.02 31.30
C GLU A 33 9.30 -5.12 32.53
N CYS A 34 9.80 -3.98 33.01
CA CYS A 34 10.68 -3.90 34.16
C CYS A 34 10.02 -3.07 35.27
N ASP A 35 9.77 -3.65 36.43
CA ASP A 35 8.98 -3.04 37.51
C ASP A 35 7.67 -2.40 36.97
N ASN A 36 7.59 -1.06 36.93
CA ASN A 36 6.46 -0.29 36.40
C ASN A 36 6.73 0.36 35.03
N ALA A 37 7.81 -0.01 34.34
CA ALA A 37 8.22 0.54 33.06
C ALA A 37 8.04 -0.49 31.91
N LEU A 38 7.65 0.02 30.75
CA LEU A 38 7.45 -0.77 29.53
C LEU A 38 8.39 -0.29 28.43
N TYR A 39 9.23 -1.20 27.95
CA TYR A 39 10.14 -0.97 26.84
C TYR A 39 9.88 -1.94 25.68
N TYR A 40 10.25 -1.50 24.50
CA TYR A 40 10.28 -2.32 23.30
C TYR A 40 11.69 -2.37 22.72
N ILE A 41 12.15 -3.57 22.40
CA ILE A 41 13.44 -3.82 21.75
C ILE A 41 13.17 -4.36 20.36
N ASP A 42 13.49 -3.58 19.33
CA ASP A 42 13.45 -4.03 17.94
C ASP A 42 14.84 -4.48 17.48
N LEU A 43 14.95 -5.75 17.09
CA LEU A 43 16.14 -6.37 16.51
C LEU A 43 15.96 -6.65 15.03
N THR A 44 15.20 -5.81 14.33
CA THR A 44 15.09 -5.83 12.88
C THR A 44 16.43 -5.43 12.26
N ARG A 45 16.93 -6.27 11.34
CA ARG A 45 18.23 -6.11 10.69
C ARG A 45 18.35 -4.74 10.02
N GLY A 46 19.43 -4.04 10.33
CA GLY A 46 19.74 -2.70 9.82
C GLY A 46 18.97 -1.55 10.49
N ARG A 47 18.01 -1.85 11.38
CA ARG A 47 17.10 -0.85 11.99
C ARG A 47 16.93 -1.02 13.49
N SER A 48 17.75 -1.86 14.12
CA SER A 48 17.56 -2.21 15.51
C SER A 48 17.66 -1.01 16.44
N THR A 49 16.76 -0.94 17.42
CA THR A 49 16.69 0.15 18.40
C THR A 49 15.87 -0.31 19.61
N ALA A 50 15.88 0.49 20.67
CA ALA A 50 14.95 0.35 21.79
C ALA A 50 14.11 1.63 21.89
N PHE A 51 12.86 1.49 22.35
CA PHE A 51 11.93 2.61 22.44
C PHE A 51 10.86 2.40 23.51
N ILE A 52 10.20 3.49 23.91
CA ILE A 52 9.00 3.49 24.74
C ILE A 52 7.81 3.82 23.85
N ALA A 53 6.71 3.10 24.04
CA ALA A 53 5.47 3.32 23.32
C ALA A 53 4.27 2.92 24.21
N PRO A 54 3.07 3.45 23.93
CA PRO A 54 1.84 2.87 24.46
C PRO A 54 1.76 1.36 24.14
N PRO A 55 1.03 0.56 24.93
CA PRO A 55 0.86 -0.86 24.66
C PRO A 55 0.37 -1.09 23.22
N LEU A 56 1.21 -1.73 22.39
CA LEU A 56 0.82 -2.02 21.01
C LEU A 56 -0.15 -3.21 20.99
N PHE A 57 -1.28 -3.05 20.30
CA PHE A 57 -2.32 -4.08 20.19
C PHE A 57 -2.09 -5.01 18.99
N GLY A 58 -2.78 -6.16 18.95
CA GLY A 58 -2.71 -7.10 17.82
C GLY A 58 -1.39 -7.86 17.68
N MET A 59 -0.58 -7.92 18.74
CA MET A 59 0.70 -8.60 18.77
C MET A 59 0.53 -10.12 18.63
N LYS A 60 1.40 -10.74 17.82
CA LYS A 60 1.44 -12.20 17.67
C LYS A 60 1.97 -12.83 18.96
N GLN A 61 1.37 -13.95 19.36
CA GLN A 61 1.94 -14.81 20.39
C GLN A 61 2.90 -15.79 19.74
N TYR A 62 4.14 -15.81 20.22
CA TYR A 62 5.16 -16.75 19.77
C TYR A 62 5.43 -17.79 20.87
N GLN A 63 5.59 -19.04 20.45
CA GLN A 63 5.91 -20.19 21.31
C GLN A 63 7.04 -21.03 20.71
N ALA A 64 7.97 -20.40 19.98
CA ALA A 64 9.14 -21.12 19.48
C ALA A 64 10.08 -21.48 20.67
N PRO A 65 11.03 -22.42 20.49
CA PRO A 65 11.95 -22.82 21.57
C PRO A 65 12.60 -21.64 22.30
N PHE A 66 13.10 -20.65 21.55
CA PHE A 66 13.66 -19.43 22.14
C PHE A 66 12.67 -18.65 23.01
N ASP A 67 11.39 -18.58 22.61
CA ASP A 67 10.36 -17.87 23.39
C ASP A 67 10.05 -18.61 24.70
N LEU A 68 10.09 -19.94 24.69
CA LEU A 68 9.97 -20.77 25.90
C LEU A 68 11.18 -20.61 26.82
N SER A 69 12.39 -20.55 26.24
CA SER A 69 13.63 -20.28 26.97
C SER A 69 13.58 -18.89 27.63
N LEU A 70 13.12 -17.85 26.93
CA LEU A 70 12.93 -16.52 27.53
C LEU A 70 11.95 -16.55 28.71
N GLN A 71 10.82 -17.27 28.59
CA GLN A 71 9.87 -17.41 29.70
C GLN A 71 10.49 -18.10 30.91
N ARG A 72 11.33 -19.11 30.69
CA ARG A 72 11.96 -19.86 31.78
C ARG A 72 13.05 -19.07 32.49
N TYR A 73 13.90 -18.37 31.76
CA TYR A 73 15.13 -17.78 32.29
C TYR A 73 15.04 -16.27 32.55
N ALA A 74 14.18 -15.55 31.81
CA ALA A 74 14.13 -14.08 31.86
C ALA A 74 12.82 -13.52 32.42
N ALA A 75 11.70 -14.26 32.38
CA ALA A 75 10.45 -13.77 32.95
C ALA A 75 10.45 -13.86 34.48
N ARG A 76 9.94 -12.81 35.14
CA ARG A 76 9.90 -12.64 36.60
C ARG A 76 11.27 -12.81 37.27
N ALA A 77 12.33 -12.39 36.58
CA ALA A 77 13.70 -12.48 37.07
C ALA A 77 14.11 -11.18 37.78
N ASN A 78 14.99 -11.28 38.77
CA ASN A 78 15.68 -10.12 39.31
C ASN A 78 16.75 -9.66 38.32
N ILE A 79 16.86 -8.35 38.10
CA ILE A 79 17.94 -7.75 37.34
C ILE A 79 19.13 -7.58 38.29
N LEU A 80 20.21 -8.29 38.03
CA LEU A 80 21.44 -8.20 38.82
C LEU A 80 22.33 -7.04 38.36
N TRP A 81 22.39 -6.83 37.05
CA TRP A 81 23.15 -5.78 36.39
C TRP A 81 22.72 -5.65 34.94
N ALA A 82 22.97 -4.50 34.34
CA ALA A 82 22.89 -4.29 32.89
C ALA A 82 24.09 -3.47 32.42
N ARG A 83 24.71 -3.85 31.30
CA ARG A 83 25.92 -3.20 30.77
C ARG A 83 26.01 -3.32 29.27
N VAL A 84 26.77 -2.41 28.65
CA VAL A 84 27.15 -2.51 27.25
C VAL A 84 28.55 -3.13 27.14
N GLU A 85 28.68 -4.21 26.37
CA GLU A 85 29.97 -4.87 26.12
C GLU A 85 30.69 -4.17 24.94
N GLY A 86 31.84 -3.57 25.27
CA GLY A 86 32.78 -3.00 24.29
C GLY A 86 32.20 -1.90 23.40
N GLY A 87 32.84 -1.71 22.23
CA GLY A 87 32.36 -0.81 21.17
C GLY A 87 31.24 -1.41 20.30
N ASN A 88 30.86 -2.67 20.50
CA ASN A 88 30.08 -3.46 19.53
C ASN A 88 28.54 -3.27 19.61
N ARG A 89 28.04 -2.35 20.45
CA ARG A 89 26.60 -2.14 20.71
C ARG A 89 25.89 -3.43 21.14
N ILE A 90 26.50 -4.14 22.08
CA ILE A 90 25.96 -5.36 22.68
C ILE A 90 25.49 -5.01 24.08
N LEU A 91 24.20 -5.17 24.38
CA LEU A 91 23.65 -4.99 25.70
C LEU A 91 23.54 -6.35 26.38
N GLN A 92 24.11 -6.49 27.57
CA GLN A 92 23.97 -7.67 28.40
C GLN A 92 23.19 -7.31 29.66
N ILE A 93 22.25 -8.17 30.05
CA ILE A 93 21.47 -8.06 31.28
C ILE A 93 21.66 -9.35 32.07
N GLY A 94 22.24 -9.24 33.27
CA GLY A 94 22.37 -10.36 34.20
C GLY A 94 21.05 -10.57 34.94
N LEU A 95 20.53 -11.78 34.91
CA LEU A 95 19.20 -12.13 35.42
C LEU A 95 19.28 -13.29 36.41
N GLU A 96 18.51 -13.21 37.49
CA GLU A 96 18.33 -14.30 38.45
C GLU A 96 16.83 -14.61 38.63
N ASN A 97 16.41 -15.81 38.21
CA ASN A 97 15.07 -16.30 38.47
C ASN A 97 15.10 -17.20 39.72
N ARG A 98 14.45 -16.76 40.80
CA ARG A 98 14.37 -17.51 42.05
C ARG A 98 13.19 -18.48 42.00
N GLY A 99 13.47 -19.74 41.65
CA GLY A 99 12.52 -20.82 41.82
C GLY A 99 12.43 -21.29 43.27
N SER A 100 11.41 -22.08 43.60
CA SER A 100 11.20 -22.62 44.97
C SER A 100 12.33 -23.51 45.47
N TYR A 101 13.11 -24.13 44.57
CA TYR A 101 14.18 -25.09 44.91
C TYR A 101 15.58 -24.67 44.46
N LYS A 102 15.70 -23.86 43.38
CA LYS A 102 16.99 -23.45 42.84
C LYS A 102 16.85 -22.10 42.13
N SER A 103 17.85 -21.23 42.30
CA SER A 103 18.01 -20.01 41.52
C SER A 103 18.61 -20.35 40.14
N LEU A 104 17.98 -19.86 39.08
CA LEU A 104 18.51 -19.93 37.72
C LEU A 104 19.12 -18.58 37.38
N ARG A 105 20.43 -18.55 37.12
CA ARG A 105 21.12 -17.36 36.65
C ARG A 105 21.40 -17.45 35.17
N SER A 106 21.19 -16.36 34.47
CA SER A 106 21.39 -16.25 33.03
C SER A 106 21.81 -14.85 32.63
N ILE A 107 22.37 -14.72 31.43
CA ILE A 107 22.70 -13.45 30.81
C ILE A 107 21.88 -13.33 29.54
N LEU A 108 21.03 -12.31 29.46
CA LEU A 108 20.36 -11.94 28.22
C LEU A 108 21.24 -10.96 27.44
N GLN A 109 21.72 -11.39 26.28
CA GLN A 109 22.51 -10.59 25.36
C GLN A 109 21.68 -10.13 24.16
N LEU A 110 21.64 -8.82 23.94
CA LEU A 110 20.91 -8.15 22.87
C LEU A 110 21.89 -7.40 21.97
N GLU A 111 21.97 -7.81 20.71
CA GLU A 111 22.98 -7.32 19.77
C GLU A 111 22.38 -6.32 18.78
N PHE A 112 22.80 -5.06 18.91
CA PHE A 112 22.39 -3.97 18.02
C PHE A 112 23.41 -3.74 16.89
N THR A 113 23.96 -4.82 16.34
CA THR A 113 25.09 -4.89 15.40
C THR A 113 24.70 -4.65 13.92
N GLY A 114 23.66 -3.86 13.66
CA GLY A 114 23.22 -3.54 12.30
C GLY A 114 22.56 -4.73 11.60
N ARG A 115 23.21 -5.31 10.57
CA ARG A 115 22.63 -6.43 9.79
C ARG A 115 22.61 -7.76 10.56
N ASN A 116 23.48 -7.90 11.57
CA ASN A 116 23.73 -9.15 12.29
C ASN A 116 23.13 -9.15 13.70
N THR A 117 22.02 -8.43 13.89
CA THR A 117 21.32 -8.35 15.18
C THR A 117 20.95 -9.72 15.71
N ASN A 118 20.94 -9.89 17.03
CA ASN A 118 20.53 -11.13 17.67
C ASN A 118 20.02 -10.90 19.10
N ALA A 119 19.26 -11.85 19.62
CA ALA A 119 18.98 -12.00 21.05
C ALA A 119 19.47 -13.39 21.44
N ILE A 120 20.33 -13.46 22.45
CA ILE A 120 21.00 -14.69 22.87
C ILE A 120 20.86 -14.81 24.38
N LEU A 121 20.49 -15.99 24.85
CA LEU A 121 20.44 -16.32 26.25
C LEU A 121 21.66 -17.17 26.58
N LEU A 122 22.42 -16.76 27.59
CA LEU A 122 23.64 -17.42 28.03
C LEU A 122 23.51 -17.86 29.49
N ASP A 123 24.29 -18.85 29.90
CA ASP A 123 24.52 -19.15 31.32
C ASP A 123 25.65 -18.28 31.91
N GLU A 124 25.97 -18.49 33.19
CA GLU A 124 27.04 -17.74 33.89
C GLU A 124 28.44 -18.00 33.31
N ALA A 125 28.66 -19.13 32.63
CA ALA A 125 29.92 -19.48 31.99
C ALA A 125 30.04 -18.90 30.56
N GLY A 126 28.99 -18.21 30.08
CA GLY A 126 28.90 -17.67 28.74
C GLY A 126 28.53 -18.72 27.68
N VAL A 127 27.98 -19.87 28.09
CA VAL A 127 27.50 -20.91 27.18
C VAL A 127 26.10 -20.57 26.70
N VAL A 128 25.86 -20.72 25.40
CA VAL A 128 24.56 -20.44 24.77
C VAL A 128 23.51 -21.43 25.26
N ILE A 129 22.51 -20.91 25.96
CA ILE A 129 21.29 -21.64 26.33
C ILE A 129 20.37 -21.70 25.10
N ASP A 130 20.12 -20.55 24.46
CA ASP A 130 19.24 -20.45 23.29
C ASP A 130 19.48 -19.11 22.56
N ALA A 131 19.00 -18.97 21.33
CA ALA A 131 19.12 -17.73 20.55
C ALA A 131 17.96 -17.52 19.59
N LEU A 132 17.60 -16.25 19.35
CA LEU A 132 16.64 -15.87 18.30
C LEU A 132 17.13 -16.31 16.92
N ARG A 133 18.46 -16.25 16.69
CA ARG A 133 19.10 -16.66 15.44
C ARG A 133 20.33 -17.51 15.74
N HIS A 134 20.30 -18.76 15.32
CA HIS A 134 21.48 -19.63 15.29
C HIS A 134 22.34 -19.28 14.09
N ILE A 135 23.66 -19.27 14.28
CA ILE A 135 24.64 -18.88 13.27
C ILE A 135 25.76 -19.92 13.29
N GLY A 136 26.01 -20.56 12.16
CA GLY A 136 27.13 -21.48 11.99
C GLY A 136 28.43 -20.76 11.62
N ASN A 137 29.56 -21.48 11.76
CA ASN A 137 30.91 -20.97 11.48
C ASN A 137 31.12 -20.54 10.02
N GLU A 138 30.29 -21.02 9.10
CA GLU A 138 30.37 -20.67 7.68
C GLU A 138 29.85 -19.26 7.37
N ARG A 139 29.10 -18.64 8.29
CA ARG A 139 28.43 -17.33 8.06
C ARG A 139 28.99 -16.19 8.90
N SER A 140 29.82 -16.47 9.89
CA SER A 140 30.19 -15.51 10.92
C SER A 140 31.54 -15.83 11.53
N PHE A 141 32.21 -14.80 12.03
CA PHE A 141 33.45 -14.93 12.81
C PHE A 141 33.28 -15.79 14.07
N ARG A 142 32.09 -15.76 14.67
CA ARG A 142 31.72 -16.59 15.83
C ARG A 142 30.47 -17.41 15.56
N GLU A 143 30.41 -18.60 16.16
CA GLU A 143 29.22 -19.45 16.18
C GLU A 143 28.21 -18.95 17.22
N VAL A 144 26.92 -19.13 16.94
CA VAL A 144 25.85 -19.00 17.94
C VAL A 144 25.07 -20.31 17.95
N LYS A 145 25.47 -21.21 18.84
CA LYS A 145 24.96 -22.59 18.92
C LYS A 145 24.78 -23.04 20.36
N ILE A 146 23.64 -23.69 20.63
CA ILE A 146 23.28 -24.18 21.96
C ILE A 146 24.36 -25.12 22.51
N GLY A 147 24.72 -24.93 23.78
CA GLY A 147 25.72 -25.74 24.48
C GLY A 147 27.17 -25.37 24.17
N GLN A 148 27.42 -24.37 23.32
CA GLN A 148 28.76 -23.86 23.04
C GLN A 148 29.00 -22.53 23.75
N LYS A 149 30.24 -22.28 24.17
CA LYS A 149 30.64 -20.99 24.72
C LYS A 149 30.59 -19.93 23.61
N LEU A 150 29.97 -18.79 23.90
CA LEU A 150 29.86 -17.70 22.95
C LEU A 150 31.15 -16.87 22.95
N ASP A 151 31.85 -16.83 21.82
CA ASP A 151 33.01 -15.96 21.64
C ASP A 151 32.60 -14.49 21.60
N SER A 152 33.42 -13.61 22.17
CA SER A 152 33.22 -12.15 22.04
C SER A 152 33.46 -11.69 20.60
N LEU A 153 32.74 -10.65 20.18
CA LEU A 153 33.04 -10.02 18.89
C LEU A 153 34.34 -9.21 18.99
N PRO A 154 35.19 -9.21 17.94
CA PRO A 154 36.33 -8.33 17.90
C PRO A 154 35.87 -6.87 17.96
N GLU A 155 36.66 -6.02 18.61
CA GLU A 155 36.38 -4.58 18.62
C GLU A 155 36.38 -4.04 17.18
N PRO A 156 35.48 -3.08 16.86
CA PRO A 156 35.40 -2.55 15.51
C PRO A 156 36.68 -1.75 15.22
N SER A 157 37.30 -2.02 14.07
CA SER A 157 38.56 -1.39 13.63
C SER A 157 38.49 0.14 13.51
N LYS A 158 37.27 0.67 13.35
CA LYS A 158 36.96 2.09 13.52
C LYS A 158 35.96 2.23 14.66
N PRO A 159 36.20 3.10 15.66
CA PRO A 159 35.22 3.38 16.69
C PRO A 159 33.89 3.72 16.04
N LEU A 160 32.83 3.04 16.44
CA LEU A 160 31.49 3.40 15.96
C LEU A 160 31.20 4.83 16.42
N ALA A 161 30.85 5.70 15.47
CA ALA A 161 30.58 7.10 15.77
C ALA A 161 29.48 7.20 16.86
N GLU A 162 29.89 7.60 18.06
CA GLU A 162 28.99 8.02 19.12
C GLU A 162 28.38 9.34 18.70
N ARG A 163 27.13 9.30 18.24
CA ARG A 163 26.42 10.55 17.95
C ARG A 163 26.02 11.17 19.26
N ALA A 164 26.32 12.46 19.43
CA ALA A 164 25.85 13.22 20.57
C ALA A 164 24.33 13.04 20.71
N LEU A 165 23.90 12.78 21.95
CA LEU A 165 22.48 12.79 22.28
C LEU A 165 22.04 14.25 22.42
N PRO A 166 20.77 14.57 22.10
CA PRO A 166 20.22 15.89 22.40
C PRO A 166 20.46 16.26 23.88
N GLU A 167 20.94 17.48 24.11
CA GLU A 167 21.19 18.00 25.45
C GLU A 167 19.88 18.19 26.22
N GLY A 168 19.93 18.04 27.55
CA GLY A 168 18.79 18.27 28.43
C GLY A 168 17.73 17.17 28.46
N LEU A 169 17.76 16.17 27.57
CA LEU A 169 16.74 15.11 27.53
C LEU A 169 17.06 13.91 28.42
N GLY A 170 16.01 13.43 29.11
CA GLY A 170 15.99 12.18 29.86
C GLY A 170 15.99 10.94 28.95
N ILE A 171 16.36 9.77 29.49
CA ILE A 171 16.35 8.52 28.72
C ILE A 171 14.94 8.15 28.22
N GLN A 172 13.90 8.47 28.99
CA GLN A 172 12.51 8.21 28.59
C GLN A 172 12.16 8.97 27.31
N GLU A 173 12.38 10.29 27.29
CA GLU A 173 12.13 11.15 26.13
C GLU A 173 12.93 10.68 24.91
N LEU A 174 14.20 10.31 25.10
CA LEU A 174 15.03 9.79 24.01
C LEU A 174 14.48 8.49 23.41
N LEU A 175 13.95 7.59 24.25
CA LEU A 175 13.34 6.33 23.79
C LEU A 175 11.98 6.57 23.12
N GLU A 176 11.20 7.55 23.56
CA GLU A 176 9.96 7.98 22.88
C GLU A 176 10.26 8.60 21.51
N MET A 177 11.33 9.40 21.39
CA MET A 177 11.79 9.91 20.10
C MET A 177 12.17 8.79 19.12
N GLU A 178 12.78 7.70 19.60
CA GLU A 178 13.08 6.54 18.76
C GLU A 178 11.79 5.85 18.27
N TYR A 179 10.72 5.85 19.06
CA TYR A 179 9.40 5.38 18.62
C TYR A 179 8.81 6.28 17.53
N GLN A 180 8.89 7.61 17.67
CA GLN A 180 8.41 8.53 16.63
C GLN A 180 9.16 8.35 15.31
N LYS A 181 10.49 8.25 15.35
CA LYS A 181 11.31 7.96 14.15
C LYS A 181 10.94 6.62 13.52
N ARG A 182 10.54 5.63 14.32
CA ARG A 182 10.05 4.34 13.81
C ARG A 182 8.75 4.53 13.05
N LEU A 183 7.78 5.24 13.62
CA LEU A 183 6.49 5.52 12.98
C LEU A 183 6.65 6.30 11.66
N GLU A 184 7.48 7.34 11.65
CA GLU A 184 7.80 8.12 10.46
C GLU A 184 8.42 7.27 9.34
N ARG A 185 9.36 6.40 9.71
CA ARG A 185 10.01 5.49 8.74
C ARG A 185 9.00 4.50 8.17
N GLU A 186 8.16 3.91 9.02
CA GLU A 186 7.12 2.99 8.57
C GLU A 186 6.14 3.69 7.63
N LEU A 187 5.69 4.89 7.98
CA LEU A 187 4.84 5.73 7.13
C LEU A 187 5.50 5.96 5.77
N LEU A 188 6.74 6.42 5.74
CA LEU A 188 7.46 6.74 4.50
C LEU A 188 7.68 5.49 3.62
N GLU A 189 7.97 4.33 4.22
CA GLU A 189 8.08 3.07 3.48
C GLU A 189 6.75 2.63 2.88
N ARG A 190 5.65 2.82 3.62
CA ARG A 190 4.30 2.52 3.14
C ARG A 190 3.88 3.46 2.03
N GLN A 191 4.13 4.77 2.17
CA GLN A 191 3.90 5.76 1.14
C GLN A 191 4.65 5.40 -0.15
N LYS A 192 5.97 5.14 -0.06
CA LYS A 192 6.78 4.74 -1.22
C LYS A 192 6.22 3.51 -1.92
N GLY A 193 5.90 2.45 -1.17
CA GLY A 193 5.34 1.22 -1.73
C GLY A 193 3.99 1.42 -2.42
N ALA A 194 3.12 2.23 -1.82
CA ALA A 194 1.81 2.58 -2.36
C ALA A 194 1.92 3.42 -3.64
N ILE A 195 2.74 4.47 -3.62
CA ILE A 195 3.00 5.35 -4.76
C ILE A 195 3.53 4.53 -5.94
N LEU A 196 4.57 3.72 -5.74
CA LEU A 196 5.12 2.86 -6.80
C LEU A 196 4.06 1.94 -7.44
N SER A 197 3.11 1.43 -6.65
CA SER A 197 2.03 0.60 -7.18
C SER A 197 1.03 1.38 -8.03
N ILE A 198 0.77 2.63 -7.69
CA ILE A 198 -0.17 3.50 -8.40
C ILE A 198 0.49 4.11 -9.64
N GLU A 199 1.76 4.49 -9.55
CA GLU A 199 2.55 4.96 -10.69
C GLU A 199 2.57 3.94 -11.82
N LYS A 200 2.76 2.66 -11.51
CA LYS A 200 2.65 1.58 -12.51
C LYS A 200 1.28 1.51 -13.18
N LYS A 201 0.18 1.84 -12.48
CA LYS A 201 -1.16 1.93 -13.10
C LYS A 201 -1.25 3.15 -14.00
N ARG A 202 -0.74 4.31 -13.54
CA ARG A 202 -0.71 5.57 -14.30
C ARG A 202 0.11 5.46 -15.57
N GLU A 203 1.31 4.89 -15.51
CA GLU A 203 2.21 4.70 -16.67
C GLU A 203 1.56 3.84 -17.76
N ARG A 204 0.82 2.80 -17.39
CA ARG A 204 0.07 1.99 -18.36
C ARG A 204 -1.01 2.81 -19.07
N LEU A 205 -1.71 3.68 -18.35
CA LEU A 205 -2.71 4.55 -18.95
C LEU A 205 -2.09 5.62 -19.84
N LEU A 206 -0.94 6.18 -19.45
CA LEU A 206 -0.18 7.12 -20.27
C LEU A 206 0.30 6.46 -21.57
N LEU A 207 0.76 5.20 -21.50
CA LEU A 207 1.10 4.43 -22.69
C LEU A 207 -0.14 4.20 -23.57
N SER A 208 -1.29 3.80 -22.99
CA SER A 208 -2.53 3.66 -23.75
C SER A 208 -2.97 4.97 -24.40
N LEU A 209 -2.84 6.10 -23.70
CA LEU A 209 -3.16 7.43 -24.20
C LEU A 209 -2.26 7.81 -25.39
N SER A 210 -0.95 7.52 -25.30
CA SER A 210 0.01 7.77 -26.39
C SER A 210 -0.22 6.90 -27.63
N GLN A 211 -0.93 5.77 -27.49
CA GLN A 211 -1.26 4.85 -28.58
C GLN A 211 -2.59 5.20 -29.27
N ILE A 212 -3.34 6.18 -28.74
CA ILE A 212 -4.56 6.64 -29.38
C ILE A 212 -4.19 7.31 -30.71
N THR A 213 -4.63 6.70 -31.81
CA THR A 213 -4.46 7.17 -33.19
C THR A 213 -5.06 8.56 -33.36
N ASN A 214 -4.55 9.37 -34.29
CA ASN A 214 -5.13 10.69 -34.53
C ASN A 214 -6.54 10.54 -35.16
N GLU A 215 -7.46 11.44 -34.81
CA GLU A 215 -8.80 11.50 -35.38
C GLU A 215 -8.76 11.65 -36.90
N GLU A 216 -7.83 12.48 -37.40
CA GLU A 216 -7.63 12.72 -38.83
C GLU A 216 -7.18 11.46 -39.56
N GLU A 217 -6.26 10.68 -38.98
CA GLU A 217 -5.77 9.43 -39.56
C GLU A 217 -6.91 8.39 -39.66
N LEU A 218 -7.71 8.26 -38.61
CA LEU A 218 -8.88 7.38 -38.60
C LEU A 218 -9.93 7.83 -39.63
N ALA A 219 -10.16 9.14 -39.78
CA ALA A 219 -11.09 9.69 -40.75
C ALA A 219 -10.60 9.50 -42.20
N GLN A 220 -9.31 9.70 -42.46
CA GLN A 220 -8.71 9.45 -43.77
C GLN A 220 -8.79 7.97 -44.16
N GLU A 221 -8.47 7.08 -43.22
CA GLU A 221 -8.56 5.64 -43.43
C GLU A 221 -10.01 5.20 -43.68
N ALA A 222 -10.97 5.72 -42.90
CA ALA A 222 -12.38 5.45 -43.12
C ALA A 222 -12.84 5.89 -44.52
N LYS A 223 -12.40 7.07 -44.98
CA LYS A 223 -12.68 7.57 -46.35
C LYS A 223 -12.04 6.68 -47.41
N ARG A 224 -10.81 6.20 -47.18
CA ARG A 224 -10.10 5.28 -48.07
C ARG A 224 -10.87 3.97 -48.23
N LEU A 225 -11.26 3.31 -47.14
CA LEU A 225 -12.03 2.06 -47.18
C LEU A 225 -13.39 2.25 -47.85
N ARG A 226 -14.07 3.38 -47.61
CA ARG A 226 -15.33 3.72 -48.28
C ARG A 226 -15.15 3.87 -49.79
N GLY A 227 -14.07 4.53 -50.20
CA GLY A 227 -13.68 4.65 -51.61
C GLY A 227 -13.38 3.30 -52.25
N GLN A 228 -12.66 2.41 -51.55
CA GLN A 228 -12.39 1.05 -52.02
C GLN A 228 -13.66 0.22 -52.20
N GLY A 229 -14.60 0.28 -51.24
CA GLY A 229 -15.90 -0.37 -51.37
C GLY A 229 -16.71 0.16 -52.56
N ALA A 230 -16.73 1.49 -52.76
CA ALA A 230 -17.42 2.12 -53.89
C ALA A 230 -16.79 1.77 -55.25
N LEU A 231 -15.46 1.78 -55.33
CA LEU A 231 -14.71 1.41 -56.54
C LEU A 231 -14.94 -0.05 -56.92
N LEU A 232 -14.97 -0.94 -55.93
CA LEU A 232 -15.26 -2.36 -56.15
C LEU A 232 -16.68 -2.56 -56.67
N LEU A 233 -17.69 -1.90 -56.06
CA LEU A 233 -19.07 -1.97 -56.54
C LEU A 233 -19.24 -1.42 -57.97
N ALA A 234 -18.58 -0.31 -58.29
CA ALA A 234 -18.63 0.32 -59.61
C ALA A 234 -18.06 -0.56 -60.73
N ASN A 235 -17.16 -1.48 -60.40
CA ASN A 235 -16.51 -2.38 -61.36
C ASN A 235 -17.05 -3.82 -61.32
N LEU A 236 -18.09 -4.11 -60.51
CA LEU A 236 -18.59 -5.48 -60.31
C LEU A 236 -18.94 -6.21 -61.61
N TYR A 237 -19.52 -5.52 -62.59
CA TYR A 237 -19.93 -6.12 -63.87
C TYR A 237 -18.75 -6.59 -64.74
N LYS A 238 -17.53 -6.11 -64.48
CA LYS A 238 -16.31 -6.51 -65.19
C LYS A 238 -15.59 -7.70 -64.55
N LEU A 239 -16.03 -8.12 -63.37
CA LEU A 239 -15.38 -9.16 -62.57
C LEU A 239 -16.13 -10.48 -62.76
N SER A 240 -15.41 -11.55 -63.11
CA SER A 240 -16.00 -12.88 -63.37
C SER A 240 -15.92 -13.79 -62.14
N SER A 241 -14.71 -14.14 -61.72
CA SER A 241 -14.44 -15.04 -60.59
C SER A 241 -13.82 -14.29 -59.41
N PHE A 242 -14.23 -14.64 -58.18
CA PHE A 242 -13.65 -14.06 -56.97
C PHE A 242 -12.15 -14.36 -56.87
N SER A 243 -11.36 -13.32 -56.64
CA SER A 243 -9.92 -13.40 -56.43
C SER A 243 -9.50 -12.50 -55.27
N SER A 244 -8.40 -12.82 -54.61
CA SER A 244 -7.87 -12.05 -53.49
C SER A 244 -7.30 -10.68 -53.90
N CYS A 245 -7.04 -10.47 -55.20
CA CYS A 245 -6.55 -9.22 -55.76
C CYS A 245 -7.17 -9.00 -57.15
N VAL A 246 -7.59 -7.77 -57.42
CA VAL A 246 -8.19 -7.36 -58.71
C VAL A 246 -7.67 -5.98 -59.13
N LYS A 247 -7.53 -5.77 -60.43
CA LYS A 247 -7.31 -4.45 -61.00
C LYS A 247 -8.66 -3.82 -61.34
N LEU A 248 -8.89 -2.62 -60.86
CA LEU A 248 -10.13 -1.87 -61.02
C LEU A 248 -9.86 -0.58 -61.78
N GLU A 249 -10.78 -0.17 -62.65
CA GLU A 249 -10.69 1.12 -63.32
C GLU A 249 -11.21 2.22 -62.39
N SER A 250 -10.38 3.22 -62.12
CA SER A 250 -10.75 4.45 -61.42
C SER A 250 -10.69 5.65 -62.38
N GLN A 251 -11.17 6.81 -61.94
CA GLN A 251 -11.09 8.07 -62.70
C GLN A 251 -9.64 8.53 -62.97
N GLU A 252 -8.66 8.04 -62.20
CA GLU A 252 -7.25 8.40 -62.28
C GLU A 252 -6.38 7.30 -62.92
N GLY A 253 -6.98 6.19 -63.37
CA GLY A 253 -6.29 5.03 -63.96
C GLY A 253 -6.61 3.69 -63.28
N GLU A 254 -5.90 2.63 -63.67
CA GLU A 254 -6.03 1.30 -63.06
C GLU A 254 -5.45 1.26 -61.64
N VAL A 255 -6.25 0.80 -60.68
CA VAL A 255 -5.86 0.64 -59.28
C VAL A 255 -5.96 -0.84 -58.89
N SER A 256 -4.89 -1.37 -58.29
CA SER A 256 -4.90 -2.72 -57.71
C SER A 256 -5.54 -2.69 -56.33
N LEU A 257 -6.56 -3.53 -56.09
CA LEU A 257 -7.25 -3.64 -54.81
C LEU A 257 -7.17 -5.07 -54.27
N GLU A 258 -6.63 -5.21 -53.05
CA GLU A 258 -6.63 -6.45 -52.29
C GLU A 258 -7.96 -6.65 -51.55
N MET A 259 -8.49 -7.87 -51.57
CA MET A 259 -9.74 -8.22 -50.90
C MET A 259 -9.51 -8.53 -49.41
N PRO A 260 -10.48 -8.22 -48.52
CA PRO A 260 -10.39 -8.59 -47.12
C PRO A 260 -10.25 -10.12 -46.96
N PRO A 261 -9.43 -10.61 -46.01
CA PRO A 261 -9.12 -12.04 -45.88
C PRO A 261 -10.33 -12.93 -45.53
N LEU A 262 -11.43 -12.33 -45.05
CA LEU A 262 -12.66 -13.04 -44.67
C LEU A 262 -13.73 -13.02 -45.79
N ALA A 263 -13.52 -12.28 -46.88
CA ALA A 263 -14.50 -12.16 -47.95
C ALA A 263 -14.55 -13.42 -48.81
N ARG A 264 -15.76 -13.86 -49.20
CA ARG A 264 -15.99 -15.01 -50.09
C ARG A 264 -16.55 -14.60 -51.45
N SER A 265 -16.92 -13.33 -51.61
CA SER A 265 -17.37 -12.74 -52.86
C SER A 265 -16.99 -11.26 -52.94
N PHE A 266 -17.00 -10.67 -54.14
CA PHE A 266 -16.72 -9.23 -54.32
C PHE A 266 -17.78 -8.34 -53.65
N SER A 267 -19.04 -8.79 -53.60
CA SER A 267 -20.11 -8.09 -52.89
C SER A 267 -19.89 -8.12 -51.37
N GLU A 268 -19.49 -9.27 -50.82
CA GLU A 268 -19.14 -9.40 -49.39
C GLU A 268 -17.88 -8.59 -49.04
N ALA A 269 -16.88 -8.56 -49.93
CA ALA A 269 -15.69 -7.72 -49.76
C ALA A 269 -16.06 -6.22 -49.70
N ALA A 270 -16.92 -5.75 -50.61
CA ALA A 270 -17.42 -4.38 -50.59
C ALA A 270 -18.16 -4.07 -49.28
N GLN A 271 -19.02 -5.00 -48.82
CA GLN A 271 -19.74 -4.88 -47.56
C GLN A 271 -18.77 -4.78 -46.36
N ILE A 272 -17.74 -5.63 -46.31
CA ILE A 272 -16.70 -5.59 -45.26
C ILE A 272 -15.97 -4.23 -45.27
N PHE A 273 -15.65 -3.67 -46.44
CA PHE A 273 -15.06 -2.33 -46.55
C PHE A 273 -15.98 -1.24 -46.01
N PHE A 274 -17.27 -1.27 -46.36
CA PHE A 274 -18.24 -0.29 -45.84
C PHE A 274 -18.47 -0.43 -44.34
N GLU A 275 -18.57 -1.66 -43.81
CA GLU A 275 -18.71 -1.90 -42.39
C GLU A 275 -17.48 -1.45 -41.60
N SER A 276 -16.28 -1.72 -42.13
CA SER A 276 -15.02 -1.30 -41.52
C SER A 276 -14.88 0.22 -41.55
N SER A 277 -15.21 0.86 -42.68
CA SER A 277 -15.28 2.32 -42.80
C SER A 277 -16.24 2.93 -41.77
N LYS A 278 -17.47 2.43 -41.65
CA LYS A 278 -18.47 2.90 -40.68
C LYS A 278 -17.99 2.72 -39.24
N LYS A 279 -17.31 1.61 -38.92
CA LYS A 279 -16.68 1.39 -37.60
C LYS A 279 -15.59 2.40 -37.31
N LEU A 280 -14.73 2.72 -38.27
CA LEU A 280 -13.68 3.73 -38.13
C LEU A 280 -14.25 5.14 -38.00
N GLU A 281 -15.26 5.51 -38.80
CA GLU A 281 -15.98 6.80 -38.66
C GLU A 281 -16.56 6.94 -37.25
N GLN A 282 -17.20 5.89 -36.73
CA GLN A 282 -17.77 5.91 -35.38
C GLN A 282 -16.68 5.97 -34.30
N LYS A 283 -15.54 5.30 -34.51
CA LYS A 283 -14.39 5.36 -33.60
C LYS A 283 -13.79 6.76 -33.58
N ALA A 284 -13.59 7.39 -34.74
CA ALA A 284 -13.10 8.76 -34.86
C ALA A 284 -14.00 9.75 -34.09
N LYS A 285 -15.32 9.65 -34.29
CA LYS A 285 -16.31 10.48 -33.56
C LYS A 285 -16.23 10.34 -32.04
N ASN A 286 -15.95 9.14 -31.53
CA ASN A 286 -15.93 8.86 -30.10
C ASN A 286 -14.52 8.91 -29.48
N LEU A 287 -13.50 9.26 -30.27
CA LEU A 287 -12.10 9.22 -29.84
C LEU A 287 -11.83 10.21 -28.70
N HIS A 288 -12.43 11.40 -28.77
CA HIS A 288 -12.31 12.42 -27.72
C HIS A 288 -12.84 11.92 -26.38
N ILE A 289 -13.94 11.15 -26.37
CA ILE A 289 -14.52 10.55 -25.16
C ILE A 289 -13.54 9.52 -24.56
N GLU A 290 -12.91 8.68 -25.40
CA GLU A 290 -11.92 7.72 -24.94
C GLU A 290 -10.68 8.42 -24.33
N ARG A 291 -10.24 9.50 -24.97
CA ARG A 291 -9.13 10.34 -24.49
C ARG A 291 -9.45 10.96 -23.12
N GLU A 292 -10.58 11.65 -23.02
CA GLU A 292 -11.03 12.30 -21.78
C GLU A 292 -11.16 11.27 -20.63
N MET A 293 -11.72 10.10 -20.90
CA MET A 293 -11.80 9.01 -19.92
C MET A 293 -10.43 8.53 -19.41
N LEU A 294 -9.41 8.49 -20.26
CA LEU A 294 -8.05 8.12 -19.86
C LEU A 294 -7.39 9.24 -19.06
N GLU A 295 -7.57 10.49 -19.49
CA GLU A 295 -7.06 11.70 -18.82
C GLU A 295 -7.64 11.83 -17.41
N ASP A 296 -8.95 11.65 -17.24
CA ASP A 296 -9.62 11.64 -15.93
C ASP A 296 -9.03 10.58 -15.00
N LYS A 297 -8.80 9.36 -15.51
CA LYS A 297 -8.19 8.28 -14.71
C LYS A 297 -6.75 8.60 -14.32
N ILE A 298 -5.98 9.23 -15.21
CA ILE A 298 -4.61 9.67 -14.93
C ILE A 298 -4.63 10.76 -13.86
N LEU A 299 -5.51 11.75 -14.01
CA LEU A 299 -5.71 12.82 -13.04
C LEU A 299 -6.12 12.28 -11.67
N PHE A 300 -7.04 11.32 -11.63
CA PHE A 300 -7.40 10.62 -10.40
C PHE A 300 -6.19 9.98 -9.72
N TYR A 301 -5.35 9.23 -10.45
CA TYR A 301 -4.16 8.62 -9.85
C TYR A 301 -3.11 9.65 -9.41
N ASN A 302 -2.98 10.78 -10.11
CA ASN A 302 -2.12 11.88 -9.68
C ASN A 302 -2.58 12.46 -8.33
N ARG A 303 -3.89 12.69 -8.18
CA ARG A 303 -4.49 13.15 -6.93
C ARG A 303 -4.35 12.10 -5.81
N GLN A 304 -4.55 10.82 -6.11
CA GLN A 304 -4.33 9.73 -5.16
C GLN A 304 -2.87 9.70 -4.66
N ILE A 305 -1.89 9.88 -5.56
CA ILE A 305 -0.47 9.98 -5.19
C ILE A 305 -0.22 11.18 -4.28
N ALA A 306 -0.80 12.35 -4.59
CA ALA A 306 -0.68 13.54 -3.75
C ALA A 306 -1.24 13.32 -2.34
N LEU A 307 -2.41 12.68 -2.22
CA LEU A 307 -3.01 12.32 -0.94
C LEU A 307 -2.14 11.34 -0.14
N ILE A 308 -1.56 10.33 -0.80
CA ILE A 308 -0.67 9.38 -0.14
C ILE A 308 0.59 10.09 0.38
N LYS A 309 1.15 11.05 -0.37
CA LYS A 309 2.30 11.85 0.08
C LYS A 309 1.95 12.72 1.29
N ALA A 310 0.73 13.27 1.35
CA ALA A 310 0.24 14.10 2.45
C ALA A 310 -0.28 13.31 3.66
N ALA A 311 -0.45 11.98 3.54
CA ALA A 311 -0.95 11.13 4.61
C ALA A 311 -0.08 11.23 5.87
N LYS A 312 -0.72 11.41 7.03
CA LYS A 312 -0.05 11.59 8.33
C LYS A 312 0.08 10.26 9.10
N SER A 313 -0.59 9.20 8.65
CA SER A 313 -0.57 7.89 9.31
C SER A 313 -0.52 6.72 8.30
N VAL A 314 -0.02 5.57 8.78
CA VAL A 314 0.00 4.34 7.96
C VAL A 314 -1.42 3.89 7.61
N GLU A 315 -2.38 4.09 8.51
CA GLU A 315 -3.79 3.77 8.31
C GLU A 315 -4.35 4.55 7.11
N ASP A 316 -4.07 5.85 7.01
CA ASP A 316 -4.48 6.69 5.88
C ASP A 316 -3.93 6.17 4.55
N VAL A 317 -2.65 5.78 4.53
CA VAL A 317 -2.02 5.19 3.35
C VAL A 317 -2.69 3.85 2.98
N MET A 318 -3.07 3.05 3.97
CA MET A 318 -3.75 1.77 3.74
C MET A 318 -5.18 1.93 3.23
N ILE A 319 -5.88 2.99 3.65
CA ILE A 319 -7.19 3.36 3.11
C ILE A 319 -7.06 3.80 1.64
N LEU A 320 -6.09 4.67 1.33
CA LEU A 320 -5.89 5.21 -0.03
C LEU A 320 -5.31 4.19 -1.02
N ALA A 321 -4.53 3.22 -0.52
CA ALA A 321 -3.87 2.20 -1.33
C ALA A 321 -3.94 0.82 -0.63
N PRO A 322 -5.10 0.16 -0.63
CA PRO A 322 -5.26 -1.12 0.02
C PRO A 322 -4.39 -2.18 -0.67
N LYS A 323 -3.64 -2.94 0.12
CA LYS A 323 -2.95 -4.13 -0.40
C LYS A 323 -4.01 -5.13 -0.83
N LYS A 324 -3.94 -5.60 -2.08
CA LYS A 324 -4.69 -6.80 -2.50
C LYS A 324 -4.27 -7.95 -1.57
N GLN A 325 -5.13 -8.31 -0.63
CA GLN A 325 -4.92 -9.52 0.16
C GLN A 325 -4.85 -10.69 -0.83
N ARG A 326 -3.78 -11.50 -0.74
CA ARG A 326 -3.59 -12.70 -1.57
C ARG A 326 -4.55 -13.85 -1.21
N ALA A 327 -5.64 -13.60 -0.49
CA ALA A 327 -6.54 -14.63 0.02
C ALA A 327 -7.99 -14.17 -0.07
N PHE A 328 -8.61 -14.42 -1.22
CA PHE A 328 -9.73 -15.34 -1.40
C PHE A 328 -9.99 -15.37 -2.91
N LYS A 329 -9.83 -16.55 -3.53
CA LYS A 329 -10.31 -16.83 -4.89
C LYS A 329 -11.84 -16.83 -4.87
N SER A 330 -12.44 -15.65 -4.75
CA SER A 330 -13.77 -15.44 -5.32
C SER A 330 -13.56 -14.72 -6.63
N GLU A 331 -14.26 -15.15 -7.66
CA GLU A 331 -14.40 -14.44 -8.94
C GLU A 331 -15.16 -13.12 -8.73
N GLU A 332 -14.71 -12.25 -7.84
CA GLU A 332 -15.21 -10.89 -7.80
C GLU A 332 -14.80 -10.25 -9.12
N LYS A 333 -15.77 -10.15 -10.03
CA LYS A 333 -15.70 -9.34 -11.25
C LYS A 333 -14.98 -8.05 -10.89
N LYS A 334 -13.88 -7.78 -11.61
CA LYS A 334 -13.08 -6.57 -11.44
C LYS A 334 -14.02 -5.37 -11.50
N GLU A 335 -14.29 -4.78 -10.33
CA GLU A 335 -15.16 -3.60 -10.26
C GLU A 335 -14.54 -2.50 -11.13
N GLU A 336 -15.40 -1.81 -11.88
CA GLU A 336 -14.92 -0.82 -12.84
C GLU A 336 -14.50 0.50 -12.18
N PHE A 337 -14.91 0.70 -10.92
CA PHE A 337 -14.57 1.82 -10.06
C PHE A 337 -13.54 1.43 -8.98
N GLU A 338 -12.96 2.42 -8.30
CA GLU A 338 -12.02 2.16 -7.20
C GLU A 338 -12.79 1.83 -5.92
N SER A 339 -12.27 0.88 -5.13
CA SER A 339 -12.87 0.47 -3.86
C SER A 339 -11.80 0.26 -2.80
N PHE A 340 -12.09 0.67 -1.57
CA PHE A 340 -11.26 0.47 -0.38
C PHE A 340 -12.16 0.23 0.85
N PHE A 341 -11.55 -0.02 2.01
CA PHE A 341 -12.28 -0.25 3.25
C PHE A 341 -11.86 0.76 4.32
N ILE A 342 -12.83 1.31 5.04
CA ILE A 342 -12.62 2.11 6.25
C ILE A 342 -13.33 1.37 7.38
N GLU A 343 -12.58 0.91 8.40
CA GLU A 343 -13.14 0.19 9.56
C GLU A 343 -14.11 -0.95 9.17
N GLY A 344 -13.80 -1.68 8.10
CA GLY A 344 -14.62 -2.79 7.59
C GLY A 344 -15.79 -2.40 6.68
N VAL A 345 -16.09 -1.11 6.53
CA VAL A 345 -17.09 -0.61 5.55
C VAL A 345 -16.43 -0.44 4.19
N LYS A 346 -17.02 -1.06 3.16
CA LYS A 346 -16.57 -0.90 1.77
C LYS A 346 -16.97 0.48 1.25
N VAL A 347 -15.98 1.27 0.85
CA VAL A 347 -16.10 2.58 0.22
C VAL A 347 -15.73 2.44 -1.25
N SER A 348 -16.63 2.85 -2.13
CA SER A 348 -16.45 2.79 -3.59
C SER A 348 -16.55 4.18 -4.21
N PHE A 349 -15.75 4.45 -5.23
CA PHE A 349 -15.56 5.78 -5.80
C PHE A 349 -15.30 5.74 -7.31
N GLY A 350 -16.04 6.51 -8.09
CA GLY A 350 -15.88 6.58 -9.54
C GLY A 350 -14.77 7.55 -9.96
N LYS A 351 -13.90 7.13 -10.88
CA LYS A 351 -12.75 7.96 -11.33
C LYS A 351 -13.05 8.88 -12.50
N ASN A 352 -14.17 8.64 -13.19
CA ASN A 352 -14.66 9.37 -14.34
C ASN A 352 -16.19 9.21 -14.40
N GLU A 353 -16.82 9.90 -15.33
CA GLU A 353 -18.27 9.88 -15.52
C GLU A 353 -18.83 8.46 -15.72
N ARG A 354 -18.21 7.64 -16.57
CA ARG A 354 -18.68 6.28 -16.85
C ARG A 354 -18.64 5.39 -15.61
N GLU A 355 -17.58 5.49 -14.82
CA GLU A 355 -17.44 4.76 -13.57
C GLU A 355 -18.43 5.25 -12.52
N ASN A 356 -18.69 6.56 -12.46
CA ASN A 356 -19.70 7.15 -11.59
C ASN A 356 -21.10 6.58 -11.90
N VAL A 357 -21.51 6.54 -13.17
CA VAL A 357 -22.79 5.95 -13.59
C VAL A 357 -22.87 4.49 -13.15
N LYS A 358 -21.83 3.69 -13.41
CA LYS A 358 -21.78 2.28 -13.02
C LYS A 358 -21.82 2.08 -11.51
N LEU A 359 -21.09 2.92 -10.77
CA LEU A 359 -21.10 2.92 -9.32
C LEU A 359 -22.51 3.17 -8.79
N LEU A 360 -23.17 4.22 -9.26
CA LEU A 360 -24.54 4.57 -8.90
C LEU A 360 -25.53 3.46 -9.27
N GLN A 361 -25.37 2.79 -10.42
CA GLN A 361 -26.24 1.68 -10.82
C GLN A 361 -26.01 0.41 -9.98
N SER A 362 -24.78 0.17 -9.53
CA SER A 362 -24.43 -1.02 -8.74
C SER A 362 -24.81 -0.93 -7.26
N ALA A 363 -25.02 0.29 -6.75
CA ALA A 363 -25.30 0.56 -5.34
C ALA A 363 -26.71 0.12 -4.92
N LYS A 364 -26.85 -0.44 -3.71
CA LYS A 364 -28.13 -0.87 -3.13
C LYS A 364 -28.88 0.33 -2.56
N ALA A 365 -30.20 0.20 -2.45
CA ALA A 365 -31.10 1.25 -1.96
C ALA A 365 -30.70 1.87 -0.60
N GLU A 366 -30.17 1.05 0.33
CA GLU A 366 -29.78 1.48 1.68
C GLU A 366 -28.30 1.89 1.81
N ASP A 367 -27.51 1.78 0.74
CA ASP A 367 -26.14 2.27 0.74
C ASP A 367 -26.13 3.80 0.89
N THR A 368 -25.10 4.35 1.53
CA THR A 368 -24.98 5.80 1.73
C THR A 368 -24.19 6.40 0.57
N TRP A 369 -24.78 7.36 -0.14
CA TRP A 369 -24.17 8.14 -1.20
C TRP A 369 -23.61 9.46 -0.65
N LEU A 370 -22.44 9.88 -1.14
CA LEU A 370 -21.84 11.18 -0.84
C LEU A 370 -21.41 11.88 -2.13
N HIS A 371 -21.44 13.21 -2.12
CA HIS A 371 -20.89 14.09 -3.15
C HIS A 371 -20.57 15.47 -2.56
N VAL A 372 -19.56 16.17 -3.10
CA VAL A 372 -19.25 17.53 -2.65
C VAL A 372 -20.30 18.50 -3.19
N ARG A 373 -20.91 19.29 -2.31
CA ARG A 373 -21.95 20.24 -2.68
C ARG A 373 -21.41 21.27 -3.68
N ASP A 374 -22.18 21.50 -4.74
CA ASP A 374 -21.95 22.54 -5.77
C ASP A 374 -20.59 22.49 -6.48
N ILE A 375 -19.85 21.38 -6.34
CA ILE A 375 -18.53 21.19 -6.96
C ILE A 375 -18.56 19.88 -7.76
N PRO A 376 -18.22 19.91 -9.06
CA PRO A 376 -18.05 18.69 -9.86
C PRO A 376 -17.03 17.77 -9.19
N SER A 377 -17.50 16.62 -8.72
CA SER A 377 -16.69 15.67 -7.97
C SER A 377 -17.13 14.25 -8.27
N SER A 378 -16.32 13.29 -7.89
CA SER A 378 -16.69 11.88 -8.00
C SER A 378 -17.83 11.54 -7.05
N HIS A 379 -18.66 10.58 -7.45
CA HIS A 379 -19.63 10.01 -6.53
C HIS A 379 -18.96 8.96 -5.65
N MET A 380 -19.33 8.96 -4.36
CA MET A 380 -18.87 7.98 -3.39
C MET A 380 -20.05 7.19 -2.83
N ILE A 381 -19.86 5.88 -2.64
CA ILE A 381 -20.85 4.98 -2.03
C ILE A 381 -20.21 4.22 -0.86
N LEU A 382 -20.86 4.23 0.30
CA LEU A 382 -20.49 3.48 1.49
C LEU A 382 -21.48 2.32 1.65
N ARG A 383 -20.98 1.09 1.52
CA ARG A 383 -21.78 -0.14 1.63
C ARG A 383 -21.88 -0.59 3.08
N GLY A 384 -22.73 0.09 3.85
CA GLY A 384 -23.03 -0.24 5.26
C GLY A 384 -24.19 -1.22 5.46
N GLY A 385 -24.86 -1.63 4.38
CA GLY A 385 -26.09 -2.42 4.47
C GLY A 385 -27.22 -1.65 5.17
N LYS A 386 -27.98 -2.32 6.04
CA LYS A 386 -29.12 -1.73 6.78
C LYS A 386 -28.68 -0.94 8.03
N GLY A 387 -27.42 -1.05 8.45
CA GLY A 387 -26.90 -0.35 9.63
C GLY A 387 -26.66 1.14 9.36
N LYS A 388 -26.73 1.96 10.41
CA LYS A 388 -26.27 3.35 10.34
C LYS A 388 -24.74 3.36 10.27
N ILE A 389 -24.18 4.05 9.30
CA ILE A 389 -22.73 4.27 9.21
C ILE A 389 -22.29 5.13 10.40
N HIS A 390 -21.22 4.74 11.08
CA HIS A 390 -20.64 5.52 12.16
C HIS A 390 -20.10 6.86 11.67
N ALA A 391 -20.24 7.92 12.48
CA ALA A 391 -19.90 9.28 12.09
C ALA A 391 -18.41 9.45 11.73
N ASN A 392 -17.50 8.72 12.38
CA ASN A 392 -16.07 8.71 12.07
C ASN A 392 -15.78 8.22 10.64
N ILE A 393 -16.42 7.11 10.21
CA ILE A 393 -16.27 6.55 8.86
C ILE A 393 -16.80 7.54 7.83
N LEU A 394 -17.93 8.17 8.11
CA LEU A 394 -18.56 9.15 7.22
C LEU A 394 -17.70 10.42 7.08
N GLN A 395 -17.18 10.94 8.20
CA GLN A 395 -16.23 12.05 8.23
C GLN A 395 -14.97 11.71 7.42
N LYS A 396 -14.38 10.54 7.64
CA LYS A 396 -13.18 10.10 6.93
C LYS A 396 -13.40 9.94 5.43
N ALA A 397 -14.55 9.39 5.05
CA ALA A 397 -14.96 9.27 3.65
C ALA A 397 -15.12 10.65 2.98
N ALA A 398 -15.74 11.61 3.68
CA ALA A 398 -15.89 12.99 3.23
C ALA A 398 -14.53 13.71 3.07
N GLU A 399 -13.62 13.53 4.02
CA GLU A 399 -12.24 14.05 3.94
C GLU A 399 -11.49 13.53 2.71
N ILE A 400 -11.62 12.23 2.41
CA ILE A 400 -11.01 11.63 1.23
C ILE A 400 -11.61 12.22 -0.05
N LEU A 401 -12.95 12.28 -0.13
CA LEU A 401 -13.67 12.86 -1.27
C LEU A 401 -13.23 14.30 -1.56
N VAL A 402 -13.16 15.16 -0.54
CA VAL A 402 -12.63 16.54 -0.66
C VAL A 402 -11.14 16.56 -0.96
N GLY A 403 -10.39 15.59 -0.46
CA GLY A 403 -8.97 15.39 -0.76
C GLY A 403 -8.72 15.23 -2.27
N PHE A 404 -9.63 14.55 -2.98
CA PHE A 404 -9.57 14.35 -4.43
C PHE A 404 -10.01 15.57 -5.27
N LEU A 405 -10.36 16.69 -4.64
CA LEU A 405 -10.64 17.94 -5.35
C LEU A 405 -9.37 18.76 -5.60
N ASP A 406 -9.33 19.40 -6.76
CA ASP A 406 -8.31 20.41 -7.10
C ASP A 406 -8.84 21.81 -6.73
N VAL A 407 -8.79 22.12 -5.44
CA VAL A 407 -9.36 23.33 -4.84
C VAL A 407 -8.44 23.84 -3.73
N SER A 408 -8.50 25.14 -3.46
CA SER A 408 -7.70 25.80 -2.41
C SER A 408 -8.01 25.28 -1.00
N GLY A 409 -7.21 25.65 -0.01
CA GLY A 409 -7.57 25.44 1.39
C GLY A 409 -8.88 26.16 1.73
N GLY A 410 -9.74 25.54 2.54
CA GLY A 410 -11.07 26.07 2.83
C GLY A 410 -12.03 25.08 3.49
N ASN A 411 -13.25 25.52 3.74
CA ASN A 411 -14.34 24.68 4.22
C ASN A 411 -15.20 24.23 3.04
N TYR A 412 -15.45 22.93 2.98
CA TYR A 412 -16.24 22.27 1.95
C TYR A 412 -17.43 21.55 2.58
N TRP A 413 -18.58 21.58 1.91
CA TRP A 413 -19.77 20.86 2.32
C TRP A 413 -19.90 19.58 1.52
N VAL A 414 -20.05 18.46 2.23
CA VAL A 414 -20.27 17.15 1.61
C VAL A 414 -21.67 16.70 1.96
N ASP A 415 -22.50 16.59 0.92
CA ASP A 415 -23.86 16.10 1.06
C ASP A 415 -23.87 14.58 1.03
N PHE A 416 -24.67 13.99 1.90
CA PHE A 416 -24.84 12.55 1.96
C PHE A 416 -26.31 12.17 2.18
N THR A 417 -26.72 11.09 1.54
CA THR A 417 -28.07 10.51 1.71
C THR A 417 -28.08 9.03 1.37
N LYS A 418 -29.21 8.35 1.56
CA LYS A 418 -29.37 6.97 1.09
C LYS A 418 -29.51 6.94 -0.43
N ARG A 419 -28.89 5.95 -1.06
CA ARG A 419 -28.88 5.78 -2.52
C ARG A 419 -30.28 5.79 -3.13
N LYS A 420 -31.30 5.26 -2.43
CA LYS A 420 -32.71 5.29 -2.88
C LYS A 420 -33.28 6.70 -3.09
N PHE A 421 -32.68 7.72 -2.49
CA PHE A 421 -33.08 9.12 -2.65
C PHE A 421 -32.27 9.86 -3.72
N VAL A 422 -31.42 9.17 -4.46
CA VAL A 422 -30.61 9.72 -5.56
C VAL A 422 -31.15 9.21 -6.89
N LYS A 423 -31.43 10.10 -7.83
CA LYS A 423 -31.92 9.76 -9.18
C LYS A 423 -30.94 10.29 -10.21
N ILE A 424 -30.47 9.41 -11.10
CA ILE A 424 -29.62 9.79 -12.23
C ILE A 424 -30.51 10.48 -13.27
N THR A 425 -30.07 11.64 -13.78
CA THR A 425 -30.77 12.39 -14.83
C THR A 425 -30.12 12.19 -16.19
N GLU A 426 -28.92 12.72 -16.36
CA GLU A 426 -28.13 12.67 -17.59
C GLU A 426 -26.68 12.38 -17.24
N GLY A 427 -26.09 11.41 -17.92
CA GLY A 427 -24.71 11.01 -17.61
C GLY A 427 -24.56 10.60 -16.15
N ALA A 428 -23.56 11.16 -15.46
CA ALA A 428 -23.40 11.02 -14.01
C ALA A 428 -24.17 12.04 -13.16
N GLN A 429 -24.90 12.98 -13.76
CA GLN A 429 -25.65 13.99 -13.00
C GLN A 429 -26.78 13.36 -12.19
N VAL A 430 -27.01 13.90 -10.99
CA VAL A 430 -28.01 13.37 -10.06
C VAL A 430 -28.85 14.47 -9.43
N VAL A 431 -30.13 14.15 -9.21
CA VAL A 431 -31.01 14.88 -8.28
C VAL A 431 -31.17 14.03 -7.03
N TYR A 432 -31.05 14.64 -5.86
CA TYR A 432 -31.11 13.93 -4.59
C TYR A 432 -31.95 14.67 -3.55
N ALA A 433 -32.56 13.93 -2.63
CA ALA A 433 -33.42 14.45 -1.58
C ALA A 433 -33.06 13.85 -0.23
N LYS A 434 -33.60 14.43 0.87
CA LYS A 434 -33.38 13.97 2.25
C LYS A 434 -31.89 13.79 2.57
N HIS A 435 -31.09 14.77 2.16
CA HIS A 435 -29.67 14.77 2.45
C HIS A 435 -29.37 15.45 3.78
N GLU A 436 -28.29 15.00 4.39
CA GLU A 436 -27.61 15.68 5.48
C GLU A 436 -26.25 16.15 4.95
N THR A 437 -25.61 17.06 5.67
CA THR A 437 -24.36 17.70 5.22
C THR A 437 -23.30 17.61 6.30
N ILE A 438 -22.07 17.29 5.88
CA ILE A 438 -20.88 17.34 6.73
C ILE A 438 -19.95 18.44 6.22
N THR A 439 -19.37 19.19 7.15
CA THR A 439 -18.36 20.19 6.84
C THR A 439 -16.97 19.56 6.96
N VAL A 440 -16.17 19.70 5.92
CA VAL A 440 -14.79 19.22 5.85
C VAL A 440 -13.86 20.42 5.64
N LYS A 441 -12.82 20.52 6.47
CA LYS A 441 -11.76 21.51 6.29
C LYS A 441 -10.61 20.92 5.50
N LYS A 442 -10.25 21.54 4.38
CA LYS A 442 -9.05 21.23 3.59
C LYS A 442 -7.95 22.20 4.00
N GLU A 443 -6.82 21.67 4.45
CA GLU A 443 -5.61 22.44 4.83
C GLU A 443 -4.95 23.11 3.62
#